data_AF-A0A6N6WPY1-F1
#
_entry.id   AF-A0A6N6WPY1-F1
#
_cell.length_a   1.000
_cell.length_b   1.000
_cell.length_c   1.000
_cell.angle_alpha   90.00
_cell.angle_beta   90.00
_cell.angle_gamma   90.00
#
_symmetry.space_group_name_H-M   'P 1'
#
loop_
_entity.id
_entity.type
_entity.pdbx_description
1 polymer ?
#
loop_
_entity_poly.entity_id
_entity_poly.type
_entity_poly.pdbx_seq_one_letter_code
_entity_poly.pdbx_strand_id
1 'polypeptide(L)' 'MVERTAVFPAGRHSLYAEHRYSAAIRSGDLLFVSGQVGSREDGTP' A
#
# COMPACT_ATOMS: atom_id res chain seq x y z
N MET A 1 -0.64 -6.81 22.08
CA MET A 1 0.08 -6.12 20.99
C MET A 1 -0.92 -5.87 19.87
N VAL A 2 -0.98 -4.67 19.28
CA VAL A 2 -1.88 -4.40 18.14
C VAL A 2 -1.28 -5.02 16.89
N GLU A 3 -2.09 -5.79 16.16
CA GLU A 3 -1.71 -6.40 14.89
C GLU A 3 -1.57 -5.33 13.80
N ARG A 4 -0.54 -5.50 12.95
CA ARG A 4 -0.22 -4.59 11.85
C ARG A 4 -0.49 -5.33 10.56
N THR A 5 -1.59 -4.98 9.91
CA THR A 5 -2.03 -5.67 8.69
C THR A 5 -1.65 -4.82 7.48
N ALA A 6 -0.86 -5.39 6.57
CA ALA A 6 -0.57 -4.76 5.28
C ALA A 6 -1.81 -4.77 4.39
N VAL A 7 -2.09 -3.63 3.77
CA VAL A 7 -3.23 -3.42 2.87
C VAL A 7 -2.69 -3.09 1.49
N PHE A 8 -3.27 -3.72 0.47
CA PHE A 8 -2.92 -3.52 -0.93
C PHE A 8 -4.21 -3.30 -1.75
N PRO A 9 -4.25 -2.30 -2.66
CA PRO A 9 -5.35 -2.13 -3.59
C PRO A 9 -5.33 -3.26 -4.64
N ALA A 10 -6.51 -3.59 -5.15
CA ALA A 10 -6.64 -4.54 -6.25
C ALA A 10 -5.87 -4.02 -7.47
N GLY A 11 -4.89 -4.80 -7.97
CA GLY A 11 -4.19 -4.53 -9.22
C GLY A 11 -2.78 -3.90 -9.14
N ARG A 12 -2.27 -3.49 -7.97
CA ARG A 12 -1.00 -2.72 -7.90
C ARG A 12 0.15 -3.41 -7.13
N HIS A 13 0.22 -4.73 -7.17
CA HIS A 13 1.16 -5.50 -6.35
C HIS A 13 2.65 -5.40 -6.76
N SER A 14 2.96 -5.10 -8.02
CA SER A 14 4.34 -5.18 -8.56
C SER A 14 5.30 -4.19 -7.89
N LEU A 15 4.96 -2.90 -7.86
CA LEU A 15 5.82 -1.85 -7.27
C LEU A 15 5.98 -1.99 -5.75
N TYR A 16 4.93 -2.43 -5.06
CA TYR A 16 4.95 -2.68 -3.62
C TYR A 16 5.90 -3.83 -3.26
N ALA A 17 5.86 -4.90 -4.05
CA ALA A 17 6.76 -6.04 -3.88
C ALA A 17 8.21 -5.66 -4.19
N GLU A 18 8.46 -4.93 -5.28
CA GLU A 18 9.79 -4.51 -5.71
C GLU A 18 10.50 -3.65 -4.65
N HIS A 19 9.81 -2.61 -4.16
CA HIS A 19 10.39 -1.67 -3.21
C HIS A 19 10.12 -2.05 -1.74
N ARG A 20 9.52 -3.23 -1.51
CA ARG A 20 9.20 -3.80 -0.18
C ARG A 20 8.50 -2.82 0.76
N TYR A 21 7.43 -2.21 0.26
CA TYR A 21 6.53 -1.38 1.06
C TYR A 21 5.07 -1.78 0.81
N SER A 22 4.17 -1.38 1.71
CA SER A 22 2.72 -1.61 1.56
C SER A 22 2.03 -0.32 1.13
N ALA A 23 0.83 -0.43 0.54
CA ALA A 23 0.05 0.77 0.23
C ALA A 23 -0.42 1.46 1.51
N ALA A 24 -0.81 0.66 2.50
CA ALA A 24 -1.12 1.12 3.85
C ALA A 24 -0.90 0.03 4.90
N ILE A 25 -0.80 0.44 6.16
CA ILE A 25 -0.84 -0.44 7.32
C ILE A 25 -2.08 -0.08 8.15
N ARG A 26 -2.93 -1.07 8.41
CA ARG A 26 -3.98 -0.98 9.42
C ARG A 26 -3.41 -1.38 10.79
N SER A 27 -3.71 -0.58 11.82
CA SER A 27 -3.33 -0.84 13.20
C SER A 27 -4.49 -0.43 14.11
N GLY A 28 -5.32 -1.41 14.50
CA GLY A 28 -6.59 -1.14 15.19
C GLY A 28 -7.56 -0.37 14.28
N ASP A 29 -7.99 0.80 14.74
CA ASP A 29 -8.92 1.68 14.02
C ASP A 29 -8.19 2.72 13.16
N LEU A 30 -6.86 2.72 13.18
CA LEU A 30 -6.04 3.66 12.41
C LEU A 30 -5.56 3.01 11.11
N LEU A 31 -5.54 3.83 10.05
CA LEU A 31 -4.96 3.49 8.76
C LEU A 31 -3.83 4.46 8.44
N PHE A 32 -2.62 3.93 8.27
CA PHE A 32 -1.43 4.69 7.89
C PHE A 32 -1.17 4.47 6.40
N VAL A 33 -1.35 5.52 5.59
CA VAL A 33 -1.30 5.45 4.13
C VAL A 33 0.04 5.98 3.63
N SER A 34 0.71 5.23 2.75
CA SER A 34 1.93 5.71 2.07
C SER A 34 1.59 6.85 1.10
N GLY A 35 2.57 7.69 0.76
CA GLY A 35 2.38 8.77 -0.21
C GLY A 35 1.81 8.25 -1.54
N GLN A 36 0.67 8.79 -1.96
CA GLN A 36 0.02 8.39 -3.20
C GLN A 36 0.39 9.37 -4.31
N VAL A 37 0.87 8.82 -5.43
CA VAL A 37 1.02 9.53 -6.70
C VAL A 37 -0.02 9.00 -7.66
N GLY A 38 -0.56 9.88 -8.52
CA GLY A 38 -1.37 9.45 -9.65
C GLY A 38 -0.55 8.49 -10.49
N SER A 39 -1.04 7.28 -10.66
CA SER A 39 -0.46 6.33 -11.59
C SER A 39 -1.59 5.58 -12.27
N ARG A 40 -1.44 5.33 -13.56
CA ARG A 40 -2.28 4.38 -14.30
C ARG A 40 -2.09 2.97 -13.72
N GLU A 41 -2.93 2.04 -14.14
CA GLU A 41 -2.88 0.64 -13.71
C GLU A 41 -1.53 -0.04 -14.04
N ASP A 42 -0.83 0.46 -15.06
CA ASP A 42 0.51 0.02 -15.47
C ASP A 42 1.66 0.68 -14.68
N GLY A 43 1.34 1.57 -13.72
CA GLY A 43 2.33 2.28 -12.90
C GLY A 43 2.92 3.54 -13.53
N THR A 44 2.49 3.95 -14.73
CA THR A 44 2.94 5.21 -15.35
C THR A 44 2.25 6.43 -14.72
N PRO A 45 2.92 7.60 -14.60
CA PRO A 45 2.31 8.84 -14.09
C PRO A 45 1.12 9.34 -14.92
#